data_AF-A0AAU8WVQ8-F1
#
_entry.id   AF-A0AAU8WVQ8-F1
#
_cell.length_a   1.000
_cell.length_b   1.000
_cell.length_c   1.000
_cell.angle_alpha   90.00
_cell.angle_beta   90.00
_cell.angle_gamma   90.00
#
_symmetry.space_group_name_H-M   'P 1'
#
loop_
_entity.id
_entity.type
_entity.pdbx_description
1 polymer ?
#
loop_
_entity_poly.entity_id
_entity_poly.type
_entity_poly.pdbx_seq_one_letter_code
_entity_poly.pdbx_strand_id
1 'polypeptide(L)'
;MTLCHLLLQTRTAPRMKKFAKILLACFCLLLASAAMLLGYSEWTVSDARHYTYDDVDAVPYNRVALVLGTSKYLIGGSPNHYFKYRIKAAAELYNNGKVDYILVSGDNATVQYNEPRQMRRALIQAGIPAKAIYSDYAGFRTLDSIVRAKEVFGQAHFTVVSQAFHNERAIFIARHFGIEAVGFNAKDPSAYQGIKTRVREVFARLMGLLDLYVLDKGPKFLGEPIVIGGPTPCQALSTIGASQPCLPIPPVTHKPPVAPAASPATATSAATATDAALTTSSAISTSAATASKEADTAKAASAAAATSAALSTSPAVAASGAAPASTP
;
A
#
# COMPACT_ATOMS: atom_id res chain seq x y z
N MET A 1 -64.99 -29.23 45.20
CA MET A 1 -64.53 -29.09 43.80
C MET A 1 -63.36 -28.10 43.78
N THR A 2 -62.23 -28.51 44.35
CA THR A 2 -61.16 -27.56 44.71
C THR A 2 -59.83 -28.27 44.54
N LEU A 3 -59.39 -28.55 43.31
CA LEU A 3 -57.99 -28.94 43.05
C LEU A 3 -57.61 -28.95 41.55
N CYS A 4 -58.03 -27.99 40.73
CA CYS A 4 -57.63 -27.96 39.32
C CYS A 4 -57.37 -26.54 38.80
N HIS A 5 -56.58 -25.74 39.53
CA HIS A 5 -56.13 -24.45 38.98
C HIS A 5 -54.73 -24.00 39.44
N LEU A 6 -53.96 -24.83 40.15
CA LEU A 6 -52.70 -24.42 40.76
C LEU A 6 -51.44 -25.06 40.14
N LEU A 7 -51.37 -25.20 38.81
CA LEU A 7 -50.15 -25.68 38.13
C LEU A 7 -49.84 -24.95 36.81
N LEU A 8 -50.01 -23.63 36.75
CA LEU A 8 -49.54 -22.82 35.61
C LEU A 8 -48.98 -21.47 36.09
N GLN A 9 -47.90 -21.51 36.87
CA GLN A 9 -47.02 -20.36 37.04
C GLN A 9 -45.56 -20.79 36.91
N THR A 10 -45.13 -21.00 35.67
CA THR A 10 -43.71 -21.03 35.31
C THR A 10 -43.11 -19.63 35.49
N ARG A 11 -42.71 -19.31 36.72
CA ARG A 11 -41.88 -18.14 37.04
C ARG A 11 -40.44 -18.33 36.51
N THR A 12 -40.24 -18.31 35.20
CA THR A 12 -38.90 -18.30 34.57
C THR A 12 -38.54 -16.96 33.91
N ALA A 13 -39.43 -15.96 33.98
CA ALA A 13 -39.30 -14.73 33.19
C ALA A 13 -38.28 -13.65 33.66
N PRO A 14 -37.97 -13.40 34.95
CA PRO A 14 -37.17 -12.23 35.33
C PRO A 14 -35.66 -12.45 35.19
N ARG A 15 -35.18 -13.69 35.36
CA ARG A 15 -33.75 -14.03 35.32
C ARG A 15 -33.22 -14.05 33.88
N MET A 16 -34.02 -14.54 32.93
CA MET A 16 -33.69 -14.53 31.50
C MET A 16 -33.62 -13.11 30.91
N LYS A 17 -34.49 -12.19 31.33
CA LYS A 17 -34.46 -10.78 30.88
C LYS A 17 -33.21 -10.03 31.38
N LYS A 18 -32.75 -10.29 32.61
CA LYS A 18 -31.49 -9.73 33.14
C LYS A 18 -30.28 -10.29 32.41
N PHE A 19 -30.27 -11.61 32.14
CA PHE A 19 -29.21 -12.26 31.37
C PHE A 19 -29.15 -11.72 29.93
N ALA A 20 -30.29 -11.55 29.26
CA ALA A 20 -30.36 -10.96 27.93
C ALA A 20 -29.83 -9.52 27.88
N LYS A 21 -30.10 -8.70 28.91
CA LYS A 21 -29.54 -7.34 29.03
C LYS A 21 -28.02 -7.34 29.22
N ILE A 22 -27.50 -8.28 30.01
CA ILE A 22 -26.05 -8.45 30.20
C ILE A 22 -25.40 -8.88 28.88
N LEU A 23 -25.97 -9.87 28.18
CA LEU A 23 -25.48 -10.30 26.87
C LEU A 23 -25.50 -9.16 25.84
N LEU A 24 -26.59 -8.37 25.80
CA LEU A 24 -26.69 -7.21 24.93
C LEU A 24 -25.63 -6.16 25.29
N ALA A 25 -25.41 -5.86 26.57
CA ALA A 25 -24.38 -4.93 27.02
C ALA A 25 -22.97 -5.41 26.63
N CYS A 26 -22.66 -6.69 26.83
CA CYS A 26 -21.39 -7.29 26.39
C CYS A 26 -21.22 -7.21 24.87
N PHE A 27 -22.28 -7.47 24.10
CA PHE A 27 -22.25 -7.35 22.65
C PHE A 27 -22.02 -5.90 22.20
N CYS A 28 -22.73 -4.94 22.80
CA CYS A 28 -22.51 -3.51 22.52
C CYS A 28 -21.08 -3.07 22.87
N LEU A 29 -20.53 -3.54 23.99
CA LEU A 29 -19.16 -3.24 24.39
C LEU A 29 -18.12 -3.84 23.43
N LEU A 30 -18.36 -5.06 22.94
CA LEU A 30 -17.52 -5.71 21.93
C LEU A 30 -17.59 -4.97 20.58
N LEU A 31 -18.76 -4.50 20.17
CA LEU A 31 -18.89 -3.67 18.96
C LEU A 31 -18.19 -2.32 19.12
N ALA A 32 -18.30 -1.69 20.29
CA ALA A 32 -17.63 -0.42 20.58
C ALA A 32 -16.09 -0.56 20.57
N SER A 33 -15.55 -1.63 21.17
CA SER A 33 -14.11 -1.89 21.15
C SER A 33 -13.61 -2.21 19.74
N ALA A 34 -14.35 -2.98 18.94
CA ALA A 34 -14.04 -3.23 17.54
C ALA A 34 -14.04 -1.92 16.72
N ALA A 35 -15.04 -1.07 16.90
CA ALA A 35 -15.12 0.22 16.21
C ALA A 35 -13.96 1.15 16.59
N MET A 36 -13.58 1.18 17.87
CA MET A 36 -12.43 1.95 18.36
C MET A 36 -11.12 1.47 17.76
N LEU A 37 -10.92 0.15 17.66
CA LEU A 37 -9.73 -0.45 17.03
C LEU A 37 -9.64 -0.13 15.53
N LEU A 38 -10.77 -0.19 14.82
CA LEU A 38 -10.83 0.23 13.41
C LEU A 38 -10.50 1.72 13.26
N GLY A 39 -11.08 2.58 14.09
CA GLY A 39 -10.79 4.02 14.11
C GLY A 39 -9.31 4.31 14.37
N TYR A 40 -8.69 3.62 15.32
CA TYR A 40 -7.27 3.74 15.60
C TYR A 40 -6.39 3.31 14.42
N SER A 41 -6.74 2.19 13.76
CA SER A 41 -6.01 1.73 12.57
C SER A 41 -6.11 2.73 11.41
N GLU A 42 -7.29 3.32 11.22
CA GLU A 42 -7.49 4.34 10.19
C GLU A 42 -6.67 5.59 10.50
N TRP A 43 -6.72 6.07 11.75
CA TRP A 43 -5.96 7.25 12.18
C TRP A 43 -4.47 7.06 11.98
N THR A 44 -3.93 5.93 12.45
CA THR A 44 -2.49 5.63 12.37
C THR A 44 -2.00 5.51 10.93
N VAL A 45 -2.74 4.81 10.06
CA VAL A 45 -2.34 4.63 8.66
C VAL A 45 -2.54 5.93 7.86
N SER A 46 -3.56 6.72 8.17
CA SER A 46 -3.86 7.97 7.47
C SER A 46 -2.81 9.06 7.68
N ASP A 47 -2.00 8.97 8.73
CA ASP A 47 -0.84 9.85 8.93
C ASP A 47 0.13 9.78 7.73
N ALA A 48 0.19 8.63 7.05
CA ALA A 48 1.01 8.43 5.86
C ALA A 48 0.60 9.30 4.65
N ARG A 49 -0.56 9.98 4.69
CA ARG A 49 -1.02 10.89 3.61
C ARG A 49 -0.03 12.01 3.32
N HIS A 50 0.71 12.46 4.34
CA HIS A 50 1.73 13.50 4.20
C HIS A 50 2.90 13.09 3.29
N TYR A 51 3.04 11.80 3.00
CA TYR A 51 4.06 11.25 2.12
C TYR A 51 3.49 10.81 0.76
N THR A 52 2.24 11.16 0.47
CA THR A 52 1.59 10.87 -0.81
C THR A 52 1.44 12.13 -1.66
N TYR A 53 1.54 11.96 -2.98
CA TYR A 53 1.51 13.04 -3.95
C TYR A 53 0.49 12.70 -5.05
N ASP A 54 -0.31 13.70 -5.44
CA ASP A 54 -1.24 13.60 -6.57
C ASP A 54 -0.68 14.25 -7.84
N ASP A 55 0.27 15.17 -7.69
CA ASP A 55 0.95 15.86 -8.79
C ASP A 55 2.34 15.26 -8.99
N VAL A 56 2.64 14.88 -10.24
CA VAL A 56 3.93 14.29 -10.63
C VAL A 56 5.10 15.25 -10.38
N ASP A 57 4.88 16.56 -10.56
CA ASP A 57 5.94 17.55 -10.43
C ASP A 57 6.40 17.71 -8.97
N ALA A 58 5.49 17.49 -8.02
CA ALA A 58 5.77 17.53 -6.59
C ALA A 58 6.47 16.26 -6.07
N VAL A 59 6.43 15.15 -6.81
CA VAL A 59 7.07 13.90 -6.39
C VAL A 59 8.60 14.08 -6.38
N PRO A 60 9.30 13.74 -5.26
CA PRO A 60 10.75 13.75 -5.24
C PRO A 60 11.30 12.64 -6.14
N TYR A 61 12.49 12.87 -6.71
CA TYR A 61 13.16 11.84 -7.48
C TYR A 61 13.50 10.64 -6.59
N ASN A 62 13.19 9.44 -7.07
CA ASN A 62 13.65 8.19 -6.50
C ASN A 62 14.09 7.28 -7.65
N ARG A 63 15.17 6.53 -7.48
CA ARG A 63 15.69 5.68 -8.55
C ARG A 63 14.66 4.65 -9.07
N VAL A 64 13.79 4.15 -8.19
CA VAL A 64 12.83 3.08 -8.50
C VAL A 64 11.41 3.48 -8.10
N ALA A 65 10.45 3.23 -9.01
CA ALA A 65 9.03 3.16 -8.67
C ALA A 65 8.61 1.70 -8.38
N LEU A 66 8.03 1.44 -7.21
CA LEU A 66 7.39 0.17 -6.88
C LEU A 66 5.89 0.23 -7.22
N VAL A 67 5.47 -0.45 -8.28
CA VAL A 67 4.06 -0.56 -8.68
C VAL A 67 3.44 -1.76 -7.98
N LEU A 68 2.44 -1.52 -7.13
CA LEU A 68 1.77 -2.57 -6.37
C LEU A 68 0.74 -3.31 -7.23
N GLY A 69 0.68 -4.62 -7.04
CA GLY A 69 -0.15 -5.56 -7.77
C GLY A 69 -1.64 -5.25 -7.73
N THR A 70 -2.28 -5.40 -8.89
CA THR A 70 -3.73 -5.46 -9.04
C THR A 70 -4.04 -6.29 -10.28
N SER A 71 -5.17 -6.98 -10.20
CA SER A 71 -5.70 -7.79 -11.29
C SER A 71 -6.09 -6.92 -12.49
N LYS A 72 -5.73 -7.32 -13.71
CA LYS A 72 -6.08 -6.59 -14.95
C LYS A 72 -7.57 -6.60 -15.24
N TYR A 73 -8.26 -7.67 -14.84
CA TYR A 73 -9.68 -7.87 -15.05
C TYR A 73 -10.39 -8.09 -13.72
N LEU A 74 -11.63 -7.62 -13.63
CA LEU A 74 -12.51 -7.89 -12.51
C LEU A 74 -13.04 -9.33 -12.57
N ILE A 75 -13.64 -9.78 -11.46
CA ILE A 75 -14.43 -11.02 -11.43
C ILE A 75 -15.57 -10.85 -12.45
N GLY A 76 -15.58 -11.65 -13.51
CA GLY A 76 -16.47 -11.50 -14.67
C GLY A 76 -15.80 -11.03 -15.97
N GLY A 77 -14.48 -10.78 -15.96
CA GLY A 77 -13.69 -10.52 -17.17
C GLY A 77 -13.66 -9.08 -17.65
N SER A 78 -14.45 -8.18 -17.05
CA SER A 78 -14.43 -6.76 -17.41
C SER A 78 -13.08 -6.09 -17.06
N PRO A 79 -12.62 -5.10 -17.82
CA PRO A 79 -11.38 -4.38 -17.51
C PRO A 79 -11.40 -3.73 -16.12
N ASN A 80 -10.29 -3.83 -15.39
CA ASN A 80 -10.12 -3.18 -14.09
C ASN A 80 -9.52 -1.78 -14.26
N HIS A 81 -10.28 -0.76 -13.86
CA HIS A 81 -9.84 0.64 -13.92
C HIS A 81 -8.68 0.94 -12.96
N TYR A 82 -8.63 0.28 -11.79
CA TYR A 82 -7.51 0.40 -10.86
C TYR A 82 -6.19 0.01 -11.54
N PHE A 83 -6.18 -1.08 -12.29
CA PHE A 83 -5.02 -1.51 -13.08
C PHE A 83 -4.62 -0.44 -14.10
N LYS A 84 -5.56 0.00 -14.93
CA LYS A 84 -5.28 1.01 -15.98
C LYS A 84 -4.68 2.29 -15.40
N TYR A 85 -5.22 2.81 -14.31
CA TYR A 85 -4.74 4.04 -13.71
C TYR A 85 -3.38 3.88 -13.03
N ARG A 86 -3.06 2.72 -12.44
CA ARG A 86 -1.72 2.46 -11.91
C ARG A 86 -0.65 2.41 -12.98
N ILE A 87 -0.93 1.74 -14.11
CA ILE A 87 0.01 1.69 -15.24
C ILE A 87 0.24 3.10 -15.79
N LYS A 88 -0.82 3.91 -15.90
CA LYS A 88 -0.70 5.31 -16.34
C LYS A 88 0.20 6.11 -15.38
N ALA A 89 -0.05 6.04 -14.08
CA ALA A 89 0.73 6.78 -13.07
C ALA A 89 2.21 6.35 -13.05
N ALA A 90 2.49 5.07 -13.21
CA ALA A 90 3.86 4.56 -13.27
C ALA A 90 4.60 5.04 -14.54
N ALA A 91 3.91 5.05 -15.70
CA ALA A 91 4.47 5.59 -16.93
C ALA A 91 4.69 7.10 -16.83
N GLU A 92 3.79 7.82 -16.17
CA GLU A 92 3.90 9.27 -15.92
C GLU A 92 5.13 9.63 -15.08
N LEU A 93 5.41 8.90 -14.00
CA LEU A 93 6.64 9.10 -13.21
C LEU A 93 7.91 8.91 -14.06
N TYR A 94 7.95 7.84 -14.86
CA TYR A 94 9.10 7.54 -15.70
C TYR A 94 9.32 8.61 -16.78
N ASN A 95 8.25 8.99 -17.48
CA ASN A 95 8.31 9.96 -18.57
C ASN A 95 8.70 11.37 -18.09
N ASN A 96 8.39 11.71 -16.84
CA ASN A 96 8.79 12.97 -16.20
C ASN A 96 10.16 12.88 -15.48
N GLY A 97 10.91 11.79 -15.67
CA GLY A 97 12.25 11.63 -15.07
C GLY A 97 12.25 11.57 -13.54
N LYS A 98 11.11 11.25 -12.92
CA LYS A 98 11.01 11.10 -11.46
C LYS A 98 11.56 9.76 -10.98
N VAL A 99 11.66 8.77 -11.88
CA VAL A 99 12.25 7.46 -11.64
C VAL A 99 13.00 6.94 -12.87
N ASP A 100 14.04 6.13 -12.64
CA ASP A 100 14.83 5.50 -13.72
C ASP A 100 14.34 4.08 -14.05
N TYR A 101 13.75 3.41 -13.07
CA TYR A 101 13.30 2.03 -13.19
C TYR A 101 11.94 1.82 -12.53
N ILE A 102 11.20 0.84 -13.04
CA ILE A 102 9.90 0.44 -12.52
C ILE A 102 9.98 -1.01 -12.06
N LEU A 103 9.77 -1.24 -10.77
CA LEU A 103 9.58 -2.56 -10.18
C LEU A 103 8.09 -2.87 -10.08
N VAL A 104 7.60 -3.85 -10.82
CA VAL A 104 6.21 -4.32 -10.72
C VAL A 104 6.15 -5.53 -9.78
N SER A 105 5.44 -5.43 -8.65
CA SER A 105 5.34 -6.50 -7.65
C SER A 105 3.90 -6.95 -7.47
N GLY A 106 3.66 -8.25 -7.47
CA GLY A 106 2.32 -8.81 -7.34
C GLY A 106 2.30 -10.34 -7.31
N ASP A 107 1.09 -10.88 -7.27
CA ASP A 107 0.88 -12.32 -7.13
C ASP A 107 1.12 -13.07 -8.46
N ASN A 108 1.68 -14.28 -8.35
CA ASN A 108 1.86 -15.26 -9.41
C ASN A 108 1.42 -16.68 -8.97
N ALA A 109 0.57 -16.80 -7.95
CA ALA A 109 0.12 -18.07 -7.36
C ALA A 109 -0.63 -18.99 -8.34
N THR A 110 -1.10 -18.48 -9.48
CA THR A 110 -1.70 -19.30 -10.53
C THR A 110 -1.06 -19.00 -11.89
N VAL A 111 -0.77 -20.06 -12.67
CA VAL A 111 -0.12 -19.96 -13.99
C VAL A 111 -0.95 -19.13 -14.99
N GLN A 112 -2.27 -19.08 -14.79
CA GLN A 112 -3.23 -18.30 -15.57
C GLN A 112 -3.35 -16.83 -15.12
N TYR A 113 -2.75 -16.44 -13.98
CA TYR A 113 -2.87 -15.11 -13.39
C TYR A 113 -1.52 -14.62 -12.84
N ASN A 114 -0.63 -14.20 -13.75
CA ASN A 114 0.62 -13.55 -13.38
C ASN A 114 0.45 -12.02 -13.48
N GLU A 115 0.18 -11.37 -12.36
CA GLU A 115 -0.05 -9.91 -12.31
C GLU A 115 1.19 -9.12 -12.74
N PRO A 116 2.43 -9.41 -12.27
CA PRO A 116 3.62 -8.69 -12.69
C PRO A 116 3.88 -8.77 -14.21
N ARG A 117 3.66 -9.92 -14.85
CA ARG A 117 3.77 -10.06 -16.32
C ARG A 117 2.75 -9.20 -17.05
N GLN A 118 1.53 -9.07 -16.53
CA GLN A 118 0.51 -8.22 -17.13
C GLN A 118 0.86 -6.75 -16.99
N MET A 119 1.33 -6.32 -15.82
CA MET A 119 1.79 -4.94 -15.59
C MET A 119 2.99 -4.61 -16.47
N ARG A 120 4.00 -5.50 -16.54
CA ARG A 120 5.16 -5.34 -17.42
C ARG A 120 4.75 -5.14 -18.88
N ARG A 121 3.86 -6.00 -19.40
CA ARG A 121 3.35 -5.87 -20.78
C ARG A 121 2.62 -4.56 -21.00
N ALA A 122 1.79 -4.14 -20.05
CA ALA A 122 1.04 -2.89 -20.15
C ALA A 122 1.96 -1.66 -20.12
N LEU A 123 3.03 -1.67 -19.32
CA LEU A 123 4.04 -0.61 -19.30
C LEU A 123 4.84 -0.52 -20.61
N ILE A 124 5.22 -1.67 -21.18
CA ILE A 124 5.87 -1.72 -22.50
C ILE A 124 4.93 -1.14 -23.57
N GLN A 125 3.64 -1.49 -23.54
CA GLN A 125 2.62 -0.92 -24.43
C GLN A 125 2.42 0.59 -24.21
N ALA A 126 2.70 1.09 -23.01
CA ALA A 126 2.67 2.52 -22.68
C ALA A 126 3.97 3.26 -23.07
N GLY A 127 4.91 2.59 -23.75
CA GLY A 127 6.15 3.20 -24.26
C GLY A 127 7.36 3.07 -23.35
N ILE A 128 7.25 2.39 -22.20
CA ILE A 128 8.36 2.23 -21.27
C ILE A 128 9.32 1.13 -21.77
N PRO A 129 10.63 1.39 -21.89
CA PRO A 129 11.59 0.39 -22.34
C PRO A 129 11.59 -0.86 -21.46
N ALA A 130 11.59 -2.05 -22.06
CA ALA A 130 11.58 -3.32 -21.31
C ALA A 130 12.76 -3.46 -20.33
N LYS A 131 13.92 -2.84 -20.64
CA LYS A 131 15.11 -2.79 -19.77
C LYS A 131 14.93 -1.95 -18.52
N ALA A 132 13.97 -1.02 -18.51
CA ALA A 132 13.67 -0.17 -17.36
C ALA A 132 12.70 -0.84 -16.38
N ILE A 133 12.14 -2.00 -16.73
CA ILE A 133 11.10 -2.67 -15.94
C ILE A 133 11.69 -3.92 -15.31
N TYR A 134 11.44 -4.14 -14.02
CA TYR A 134 11.77 -5.35 -13.25
C TYR A 134 10.49 -5.95 -12.69
N SER A 135 10.44 -7.27 -12.50
CA SER A 135 9.22 -7.96 -12.06
C SER A 135 9.49 -8.81 -10.82
N ASP A 136 8.71 -8.56 -9.78
CA ASP A 136 8.68 -9.32 -8.54
C ASP A 136 7.42 -10.20 -8.47
N TYR A 137 7.62 -11.52 -8.49
CA TYR A 137 6.55 -12.52 -8.55
C TYR A 137 6.08 -13.06 -7.20
N ALA A 138 6.64 -12.53 -6.10
CA ALA A 138 6.31 -12.99 -4.74
C ALA A 138 5.69 -11.87 -3.87
N GLY A 139 5.03 -10.90 -4.50
CA GLY A 139 4.28 -9.82 -3.85
C GLY A 139 2.86 -10.21 -3.49
N PHE A 140 2.67 -11.25 -2.65
CA PHE A 140 1.34 -11.78 -2.30
C PHE A 140 0.52 -10.83 -1.43
N ARG A 141 1.20 -10.06 -0.57
CA ARG A 141 0.63 -9.00 0.27
C ARG A 141 1.40 -7.71 0.05
N THR A 142 0.81 -6.60 0.48
CA THR A 142 1.52 -5.29 0.47
C THR A 142 2.81 -5.36 1.29
N LEU A 143 2.79 -6.07 2.42
CA LEU A 143 4.00 -6.30 3.23
C LEU A 143 5.09 -7.02 2.43
N ASP A 144 4.72 -8.08 1.70
CA ASP A 144 5.69 -8.86 0.92
C ASP A 144 6.34 -7.98 -0.16
N SER A 145 5.57 -7.19 -0.91
CA SER A 145 6.09 -6.27 -1.92
C SER A 145 7.05 -5.21 -1.34
N ILE A 146 6.70 -4.63 -0.19
CA ILE A 146 7.50 -3.56 0.43
C ILE A 146 8.81 -4.10 1.00
N VAL A 147 8.77 -5.19 1.77
CA VAL A 147 9.98 -5.77 2.35
C VAL A 147 10.87 -6.33 1.26
N ARG A 148 10.32 -6.99 0.23
CA ARG A 148 11.13 -7.54 -0.87
C ARG A 148 11.77 -6.44 -1.71
N ALA A 149 11.15 -5.27 -1.88
CA ALA A 149 11.78 -4.15 -2.56
C ALA A 149 13.13 -3.79 -1.90
N LYS A 150 13.23 -3.84 -0.57
CA LYS A 150 14.48 -3.66 0.17
C LYS A 150 15.37 -4.90 0.13
N GLU A 151 14.87 -6.04 0.60
CA GLU A 151 15.71 -7.23 0.86
C GLU A 151 16.16 -7.94 -0.42
N VAL A 152 15.32 -7.94 -1.46
CA VAL A 152 15.61 -8.63 -2.73
C VAL A 152 16.12 -7.65 -3.77
N PHE A 153 15.50 -6.48 -3.90
CA PHE A 153 15.86 -5.53 -4.95
C PHE A 153 16.82 -4.43 -4.47
N GLY A 154 17.21 -4.42 -3.19
CA GLY A 154 18.18 -3.48 -2.63
C GLY A 154 17.69 -2.03 -2.56
N GLN A 155 16.37 -1.81 -2.57
CA GLN A 155 15.78 -0.46 -2.60
C GLN A 155 15.38 -0.02 -1.19
N ALA A 156 16.19 0.83 -0.57
CA ALA A 156 15.89 1.45 0.73
C ALA A 156 15.04 2.73 0.61
N HIS A 157 15.08 3.39 -0.56
CA HIS A 157 14.31 4.59 -0.88
C HIS A 157 13.61 4.39 -2.23
N PHE A 158 12.28 4.57 -2.30
CA PHE A 158 11.53 4.39 -3.55
C PHE A 158 10.17 5.08 -3.54
N THR A 159 9.59 5.28 -4.74
CA THR A 159 8.22 5.78 -4.93
C THR A 159 7.25 4.63 -5.11
N VAL A 160 6.28 4.47 -4.21
CA VAL A 160 5.18 3.50 -4.34
C VAL A 160 4.12 4.05 -5.29
N VAL A 161 3.63 3.23 -6.21
CA VAL A 161 2.56 3.58 -7.16
C VAL A 161 1.36 2.67 -6.96
N SER A 162 0.28 3.24 -6.45
CA SER A 162 -1.03 2.64 -6.29
C SER A 162 -2.09 3.74 -6.07
N GLN A 163 -3.30 3.37 -5.67
CA GLN A 163 -4.29 4.35 -5.22
C GLN A 163 -3.92 4.92 -3.85
N ALA A 164 -4.41 6.13 -3.53
CA ALA A 164 -4.09 6.85 -2.30
C ALA A 164 -4.19 5.97 -1.04
N PHE A 165 -5.32 5.28 -0.85
CA PHE A 165 -5.53 4.43 0.31
C PHE A 165 -4.50 3.28 0.44
N HIS A 166 -4.05 2.74 -0.70
CA HIS A 166 -3.11 1.63 -0.74
C HIS A 166 -1.68 2.14 -0.56
N ASN A 167 -1.37 3.32 -1.11
CA ASN A 167 -0.12 4.02 -0.87
C ASN A 167 0.07 4.34 0.61
N GLU A 168 -0.95 4.87 1.29
CA GLU A 168 -0.91 5.13 2.74
C GLU A 168 -0.53 3.87 3.52
N ARG A 169 -1.19 2.73 3.25
CA ARG A 169 -0.86 1.45 3.88
C ARG A 169 0.57 0.99 3.57
N ALA A 170 0.99 1.12 2.32
CA ALA A 170 2.32 0.71 1.88
C ALA A 170 3.42 1.53 2.56
N ILE A 171 3.23 2.85 2.66
CA ILE A 171 4.15 3.77 3.34
C ILE A 171 4.18 3.48 4.84
N PHE A 172 3.03 3.23 5.46
CA PHE A 172 2.97 2.84 6.87
C PHE A 172 3.81 1.59 7.15
N ILE A 173 3.68 0.56 6.32
CA ILE A 173 4.49 -0.66 6.40
C ILE A 173 5.97 -0.34 6.16
N ALA A 174 6.29 0.44 5.12
CA ALA A 174 7.67 0.81 4.78
C ALA A 174 8.38 1.48 5.97
N ARG A 175 7.74 2.48 6.59
CA ARG A 175 8.28 3.20 7.75
C ARG A 175 8.54 2.28 8.94
N HIS A 176 7.66 1.30 9.19
CA HIS A 176 7.87 0.30 10.24
C HIS A 176 9.14 -0.52 10.02
N PHE A 177 9.51 -0.82 8.77
CA PHE A 177 10.74 -1.53 8.40
C PHE A 177 11.95 -0.61 8.12
N GLY A 178 11.85 0.67 8.48
CA GLY A 178 12.92 1.66 8.23
C GLY A 178 13.21 1.88 6.75
N ILE A 179 12.19 1.79 5.90
CA ILE A 179 12.24 2.06 4.46
C ILE A 179 11.64 3.45 4.21
N GLU A 180 12.36 4.29 3.49
CA GLU A 180 11.89 5.62 3.11
C GLU A 180 11.10 5.56 1.80
N ALA A 181 9.79 5.38 1.92
CA ALA A 181 8.90 5.35 0.78
C ALA A 181 8.01 6.60 0.74
N VAL A 182 7.83 7.14 -0.46
CA VAL A 182 6.76 8.10 -0.78
C VAL A 182 5.74 7.45 -1.71
N GLY A 183 4.53 7.98 -1.80
CA GLY A 183 3.47 7.45 -2.67
C GLY A 183 3.12 8.40 -3.80
N PHE A 184 2.96 7.89 -5.02
CA PHE A 184 2.32 8.61 -6.11
C PHE A 184 0.94 8.02 -6.38
N ASN A 185 -0.08 8.86 -6.25
CA ASN A 185 -1.48 8.44 -6.26
C ASN A 185 -1.99 8.27 -7.68
N ALA A 186 -2.22 7.02 -8.06
CA ALA A 186 -3.01 6.72 -9.24
C ALA A 186 -4.47 7.13 -9.01
N LYS A 187 -5.09 7.69 -10.05
CA LYS A 187 -6.50 8.06 -10.05
C LYS A 187 -7.40 6.94 -9.53
N ASP A 188 -8.31 7.28 -8.61
CA ASP A 188 -9.35 6.36 -8.15
C ASP A 188 -10.47 6.24 -9.22
N PRO A 189 -10.99 5.02 -9.48
CA PRO A 189 -12.20 4.84 -10.28
C PRO A 189 -13.45 5.34 -9.53
N SER A 190 -14.57 5.47 -10.24
CA SER A 190 -15.80 6.11 -9.73
C SER A 190 -16.33 5.53 -8.40
N ALA A 191 -17.07 6.36 -7.67
CA ALA A 191 -17.51 6.12 -6.28
C ALA A 191 -18.27 4.79 -6.04
N TYR A 192 -18.99 4.27 -7.04
CA TYR A 192 -19.76 3.02 -6.91
C TYR A 192 -18.86 1.77 -6.77
N GLN A 193 -17.70 1.75 -7.43
CA GLN A 193 -16.67 0.71 -7.21
C GLN A 193 -15.84 0.95 -5.93
N GLY A 194 -15.99 2.15 -5.34
CA GLY A 194 -15.28 2.60 -4.16
C GLY A 194 -15.76 1.93 -2.88
N ILE A 195 -17.07 1.86 -2.61
CA ILE A 195 -17.59 1.50 -1.27
C ILE A 195 -17.10 0.11 -0.79
N LYS A 196 -17.27 -0.94 -1.61
CA LYS A 196 -16.79 -2.30 -1.27
C LYS A 196 -15.27 -2.31 -1.06
N THR A 197 -14.54 -1.56 -1.88
CA THR A 197 -13.08 -1.44 -1.79
C THR A 197 -12.66 -0.71 -0.51
N ARG A 198 -13.36 0.36 -0.12
CA ARG A 198 -13.13 1.13 1.11
C ARG A 198 -13.38 0.29 2.35
N VAL A 199 -14.48 -0.46 2.39
CA VAL A 199 -14.76 -1.39 3.50
C VAL A 199 -13.65 -2.43 3.62
N ARG A 200 -13.28 -3.10 2.51
CA ARG A 200 -12.16 -4.04 2.49
C ARG A 200 -10.86 -3.40 2.96
N GLU A 201 -10.63 -2.14 2.59
CA GLU A 201 -9.42 -1.41 2.95
C GLU A 201 -9.35 -1.13 4.45
N VAL A 202 -10.45 -0.72 5.08
CA VAL A 202 -10.52 -0.54 6.54
C VAL A 202 -10.12 -1.82 7.28
N PHE A 203 -10.64 -2.97 6.84
CA PHE A 203 -10.21 -4.26 7.40
C PHE A 203 -8.75 -4.60 7.09
N ALA A 204 -8.27 -4.27 5.89
CA ALA A 204 -6.88 -4.53 5.50
C ALA A 204 -5.87 -3.67 6.27
N ARG A 205 -6.23 -2.44 6.65
CA ARG A 205 -5.43 -1.58 7.52
C ARG A 205 -5.32 -2.17 8.93
N LEU A 206 -6.44 -2.62 9.49
CA LEU A 206 -6.45 -3.34 10.77
C LEU A 206 -5.59 -4.60 10.71
N MET A 207 -5.76 -5.43 9.68
CA MET A 207 -4.96 -6.65 9.51
C MET A 207 -3.48 -6.33 9.31
N GLY A 208 -3.13 -5.26 8.60
CA GLY A 208 -1.76 -4.78 8.48
C GLY A 208 -1.17 -4.40 9.84
N LEU A 209 -1.94 -3.69 10.68
CA LEU A 209 -1.52 -3.36 12.04
C LEU A 209 -1.28 -4.61 12.89
N LEU A 210 -2.16 -5.61 12.80
CA LEU A 210 -2.01 -6.88 13.50
C LEU A 210 -0.81 -7.69 12.98
N ASP A 211 -0.61 -7.75 11.66
CA ASP A 211 0.52 -8.45 11.04
C ASP A 211 1.86 -7.87 11.50
N LEU A 212 1.95 -6.55 11.70
CA LEU A 212 3.18 -5.87 12.13
C LEU A 212 3.38 -5.91 13.65
N TYR A 213 2.39 -5.47 14.44
CA TYR A 213 2.58 -5.22 15.88
C TYR A 213 2.22 -6.40 16.77
N VAL A 214 1.40 -7.34 16.30
CA VAL A 214 0.93 -8.47 17.11
C VAL A 214 1.54 -9.79 16.63
N LEU A 215 1.63 -9.98 15.32
CA LEU A 215 2.03 -11.25 14.72
C LEU A 215 3.48 -11.26 14.20
N ASP A 216 4.16 -10.10 14.18
CA ASP A 216 5.54 -9.91 13.71
C ASP A 216 5.86 -10.67 12.41
N LYS A 217 4.96 -10.57 11.43
CA LYS A 217 5.05 -11.38 10.21
C LYS A 217 6.07 -10.81 9.24
N GLY A 218 7.09 -11.62 8.94
CA GLY A 218 8.00 -11.38 7.82
C GLY A 218 7.38 -11.64 6.43
N PRO A 219 8.15 -11.35 5.36
CA PRO A 219 7.79 -11.67 3.99
C PRO A 219 7.73 -13.18 3.76
N LYS A 220 6.78 -13.65 2.94
CA LYS A 220 6.58 -15.09 2.71
C LYS A 220 7.76 -15.76 1.99
N PHE A 221 8.41 -15.03 1.09
CA PHE A 221 9.58 -15.51 0.35
C PHE A 221 10.60 -14.39 0.24
N LEU A 222 11.85 -14.67 0.60
CA LEU A 222 13.02 -13.84 0.32
C LEU A 222 13.85 -14.64 -0.68
N GLY A 223 13.96 -14.13 -1.91
CA GLY A 223 14.73 -14.80 -2.97
C GLY A 223 16.17 -14.33 -2.97
N GLU A 224 16.93 -14.70 -4.00
CA GLU A 224 18.27 -14.14 -4.21
C GLU A 224 18.22 -12.63 -4.56
N PRO A 225 19.20 -11.82 -4.12
CA PRO A 225 19.25 -10.40 -4.44
C PRO A 225 19.36 -10.12 -5.95
N ILE A 226 18.62 -9.12 -6.43
CA ILE A 226 18.58 -8.68 -7.82
C ILE A 226 18.99 -7.21 -7.88
N VAL A 227 20.08 -6.92 -8.60
CA VAL A 227 20.57 -5.55 -8.80
C VAL A 227 19.80 -4.86 -9.92
N ILE A 228 19.05 -3.81 -9.58
CA ILE A 228 18.39 -2.95 -10.56
C ILE A 228 19.44 -2.06 -11.26
N GLY A 229 19.43 -2.01 -12.59
CA GLY A 229 20.37 -1.25 -13.42
C GLY A 229 21.77 -1.87 -13.55
N GLY A 230 22.02 -3.03 -12.94
CA GLY A 230 23.23 -3.82 -13.18
C GLY A 230 23.12 -4.71 -14.43
N PRO A 231 24.21 -5.41 -14.83
CA PRO A 231 24.14 -6.40 -15.89
C PRO A 231 23.10 -7.47 -15.53
N THR A 232 22.07 -7.61 -16.37
CA THR A 232 20.95 -8.52 -16.10
C THR A 232 21.45 -9.96 -16.05
N PRO A 233 21.22 -10.70 -14.95
CA PRO A 233 21.53 -12.12 -14.91
C PRO A 233 20.68 -12.83 -15.96
N CYS A 234 21.31 -13.73 -16.72
CA CYS A 234 20.68 -14.45 -17.82
C CYS A 234 19.69 -15.47 -17.23
N GLN A 235 18.48 -15.03 -16.89
CA GLN A 235 17.39 -15.96 -16.68
C GLN A 235 16.84 -16.37 -18.04
N ALA A 236 17.04 -17.64 -18.38
CA ALA A 236 16.21 -18.29 -19.37
C ALA A 236 14.77 -18.22 -18.86
N LEU A 237 14.00 -17.25 -19.36
CA LEU A 237 12.55 -17.27 -19.28
C LEU A 237 12.13 -18.57 -19.95
N SER A 238 11.71 -19.55 -19.14
CA SER A 238 11.14 -20.78 -19.67
C SER A 238 10.02 -20.39 -20.64
N THR A 239 10.31 -20.63 -21.92
CA THR A 239 9.39 -20.82 -23.05
C THR A 239 9.13 -19.66 -24.02
N ILE A 240 9.55 -18.40 -23.85
CA ILE A 240 9.38 -17.41 -24.97
C ILE A 240 10.54 -16.43 -25.06
N GLY A 241 11.22 -16.49 -26.21
CA GLY A 241 12.44 -15.75 -26.54
C GLY A 241 12.33 -14.23 -26.38
N ALA A 242 13.27 -13.70 -25.62
CA ALA A 242 13.85 -12.39 -25.82
C ALA A 242 15.32 -12.51 -25.38
N SER A 243 16.21 -12.67 -26.35
CA SER A 243 17.65 -12.64 -26.14
C SER A 243 18.08 -11.21 -25.77
N GLN A 244 18.30 -10.96 -24.49
CA GLN A 244 19.21 -9.90 -24.06
C GLN A 244 20.63 -10.49 -24.06
N PRO A 245 21.65 -9.75 -24.54
CA PRO A 245 23.03 -10.20 -24.47
C PRO A 245 23.44 -10.38 -23.00
N CYS A 246 24.04 -11.52 -22.75
CA CYS A 246 24.19 -12.15 -21.47
C CYS A 246 25.67 -12.03 -21.04
N LEU A 247 25.96 -11.35 -19.93
CA LEU A 247 27.31 -11.37 -19.33
C LEU A 247 27.38 -12.53 -18.32
N PRO A 248 28.46 -13.32 -18.30
CA PRO A 248 28.60 -14.45 -17.39
C PRO A 248 28.63 -14.00 -15.93
N ILE A 249 27.87 -14.69 -15.09
CA ILE A 249 27.89 -14.50 -13.63
C ILE A 249 29.17 -15.15 -13.10
N PRO A 250 30.10 -14.41 -12.45
CA PRO A 250 31.24 -15.03 -11.79
C PRO A 250 30.74 -15.87 -10.59
N PRO A 251 31.37 -17.04 -10.31
CA PRO A 251 30.94 -17.90 -9.22
C PRO A 251 31.03 -17.17 -7.88
N VAL A 252 29.92 -17.14 -7.15
CA VAL A 252 29.85 -16.56 -5.81
C VAL A 252 30.63 -17.47 -4.85
N THR A 253 31.68 -16.94 -4.24
CA THR A 253 32.40 -17.61 -3.16
C THR A 253 31.62 -17.43 -1.86
N HIS A 254 31.04 -18.50 -1.34
CA HIS A 254 30.43 -18.49 -0.03
C HIS A 254 31.52 -18.39 1.04
N LYS A 255 31.69 -17.21 1.65
CA LYS A 255 32.37 -17.11 2.94
C LYS A 255 31.35 -17.49 4.02
N PRO A 256 31.58 -18.55 4.81
CA PRO A 256 30.68 -18.92 5.89
C PRO A 256 30.59 -17.77 6.93
N PRO A 257 29.44 -17.61 7.60
CA PRO A 257 29.22 -16.54 8.55
C PRO A 257 30.25 -16.62 9.69
N VAL A 258 30.92 -15.50 9.94
CA VAL A 258 31.82 -15.34 11.09
C VAL A 258 30.96 -15.40 12.35
N ALA A 259 31.21 -16.41 13.19
CA ALA A 259 30.60 -16.53 14.51
C ALA A 259 30.90 -15.27 15.35
N PRO A 260 29.95 -14.80 16.17
CA PRO A 260 30.18 -13.63 17.01
C PRO A 260 31.30 -13.91 18.01
N ALA A 261 32.31 -13.04 18.02
CA ALA A 261 33.41 -13.09 18.96
C ALA A 261 32.88 -12.93 20.40
N ALA A 262 33.24 -13.87 21.27
CA ALA A 262 33.01 -13.78 22.70
C ALA A 262 33.72 -12.53 23.27
N SER A 263 32.99 -11.73 24.04
CA SER A 263 33.58 -10.68 24.88
C SER A 263 34.39 -11.31 26.01
N PRO A 264 35.63 -10.87 26.28
CA PRO A 264 36.26 -11.14 27.56
C PRO A 264 35.79 -10.08 28.57
N ALA A 265 35.32 -10.57 29.71
CA ALA A 265 35.11 -9.77 30.91
C ALA A 265 36.45 -9.46 31.61
N THR A 266 36.42 -8.35 32.35
CA THR A 266 37.26 -7.98 33.52
C THR A 266 38.55 -7.20 33.25
N ALA A 267 38.57 -5.92 33.65
CA ALA A 267 39.38 -5.47 34.80
C ALA A 267 39.16 -3.97 35.09
N THR A 268 38.59 -3.73 36.27
CA THR A 268 38.57 -2.47 37.02
C THR A 268 39.99 -2.00 37.33
N SER A 269 40.31 -0.73 37.10
CA SER A 269 41.25 0.00 37.96
C SER A 269 40.84 1.47 38.04
N ALA A 270 40.86 1.98 39.26
CA ALA A 270 40.46 3.31 39.65
C ALA A 270 41.66 4.26 39.75
N ALA A 271 41.38 5.54 39.53
CA ALA A 271 42.02 6.73 40.08
C ALA A 271 43.53 6.97 39.87
N THR A 272 43.89 8.13 39.32
CA THR A 272 44.47 9.26 40.09
C THR A 272 44.46 10.53 39.24
N ALA A 273 44.10 11.64 39.88
CA ALA A 273 44.00 12.99 39.34
C ALA A 273 45.35 13.72 39.29
N THR A 274 45.46 14.74 38.44
CA THR A 274 46.23 16.00 38.59
C THR A 274 45.92 16.84 37.33
N ASP A 275 45.02 17.81 37.39
CA ASP A 275 45.20 19.20 37.84
C ASP A 275 46.02 20.05 36.87
N ALA A 276 45.36 21.02 36.23
CA ALA A 276 45.90 22.34 35.85
C ALA A 276 44.84 23.14 35.08
N ALA A 277 44.34 24.18 35.76
CA ALA A 277 43.50 25.23 35.23
C ALA A 277 44.18 26.04 34.11
N LEU A 278 43.39 26.56 33.16
CA LEU A 278 43.55 27.96 32.76
C LEU A 278 42.22 28.56 32.28
N THR A 279 42.03 29.76 32.80
CA THR A 279 40.88 30.67 32.79
C THR A 279 40.76 31.46 31.49
N THR A 280 39.70 32.30 31.44
CA THR A 280 39.37 33.38 30.47
C THR A 280 38.43 32.95 29.33
N SER A 281 37.34 33.64 29.00
CA SER A 281 36.60 34.77 29.58
C SER A 281 35.22 34.82 28.88
N SER A 282 34.18 35.18 29.63
CA SER A 282 33.05 36.11 29.33
C SER A 282 32.78 36.50 27.86
N ALA A 283 31.56 36.69 27.33
CA ALA A 283 30.25 37.03 27.88
C ALA A 283 29.19 36.82 26.76
N ILE A 284 27.98 36.32 27.05
CA ILE A 284 26.71 37.07 27.13
C ILE A 284 26.38 37.93 25.89
N SER A 285 25.34 37.54 25.14
CA SER A 285 24.15 38.40 24.99
C SER A 285 22.92 37.63 24.53
N THR A 286 21.89 37.72 25.37
CA THR A 286 20.48 37.37 25.19
C THR A 286 19.72 38.44 24.40
N SER A 287 18.72 38.03 23.60
CA SER A 287 17.38 38.67 23.50
C SER A 287 16.46 37.70 22.73
N ALA A 288 15.44 37.10 23.35
CA ALA A 288 14.09 37.63 23.63
C ALA A 288 13.35 38.02 22.33
N ALA A 289 12.52 37.13 21.77
CA ALA A 289 11.09 36.94 22.07
C ALA A 289 10.18 37.94 21.35
N THR A 290 9.29 37.45 20.47
CA THR A 290 7.91 37.96 20.39
C THR A 290 6.98 36.95 19.72
N ALA A 291 5.89 36.64 20.42
CA ALA A 291 4.71 35.98 19.90
C ALA A 291 3.70 37.04 19.44
N SER A 292 2.90 36.72 18.43
CA SER A 292 1.62 37.39 18.19
C SER A 292 0.61 36.40 17.61
N LYS A 293 -0.61 36.53 18.11
CA LYS A 293 -1.80 35.68 17.99
C LYS A 293 -2.85 36.45 17.17
N GLU A 294 -3.98 35.78 16.90
CA GLU A 294 -5.27 36.26 16.34
C GLU A 294 -5.36 36.18 14.80
N ALA A 295 -6.16 35.30 14.19
CA ALA A 295 -7.60 35.00 14.30
C ALA A 295 -8.49 36.10 13.69
N ASP A 296 -9.11 35.79 12.54
CA ASP A 296 -10.37 36.41 12.16
C ASP A 296 -11.24 35.45 11.34
N THR A 297 -12.54 35.70 11.41
CA THR A 297 -13.63 34.73 11.28
C THR A 297 -14.66 35.15 10.22
N ALA A 298 -15.32 34.14 9.64
CA ALA A 298 -16.73 34.10 9.23
C ALA A 298 -17.20 34.65 7.86
N LYS A 299 -18.03 33.81 7.19
CA LYS A 299 -19.39 34.03 6.59
C LYS A 299 -19.50 33.28 5.25
N ALA A 300 -20.21 32.15 5.07
CA ALA A 300 -21.60 31.71 5.29
C ALA A 300 -22.62 32.09 4.18
N ALA A 301 -23.40 31.08 3.74
CA ALA A 301 -24.69 31.08 2.98
C ALA A 301 -24.63 31.23 1.43
N SER A 302 -25.43 30.56 0.58
CA SER A 302 -26.53 29.56 0.69
C SER A 302 -27.02 29.09 -0.71
N ALA A 303 -27.70 27.93 -0.76
CA ALA A 303 -28.89 27.55 -1.58
C ALA A 303 -28.79 27.53 -3.14
N ALA A 304 -29.08 26.45 -3.89
CA ALA A 304 -30.24 25.53 -4.04
C ALA A 304 -31.26 25.94 -5.13
N ALA A 305 -31.39 25.11 -6.20
CA ALA A 305 -32.53 24.86 -7.12
C ALA A 305 -32.04 23.84 -8.20
N ALA A 306 -32.54 22.60 -8.42
CA ALA A 306 -33.87 22.14 -8.90
C ALA A 306 -34.35 22.95 -10.14
N THR A 307 -34.75 22.44 -11.31
CA THR A 307 -35.52 21.23 -11.66
C THR A 307 -35.57 21.07 -13.20
N SER A 308 -35.60 19.82 -13.69
CA SER A 308 -36.40 19.25 -14.79
C SER A 308 -36.64 19.93 -16.17
N ALA A 309 -36.29 19.15 -17.22
CA ALA A 309 -37.20 18.56 -18.22
C ALA A 309 -37.41 19.15 -19.63
N ALA A 310 -37.54 18.17 -20.54
CA ALA A 310 -38.23 18.08 -21.83
C ALA A 310 -37.43 18.48 -23.09
N LEU A 311 -37.23 17.67 -24.15
CA LEU A 311 -38.01 16.67 -24.93
C LEU A 311 -38.29 17.25 -26.33
N SER A 312 -37.66 16.69 -27.36
CA SER A 312 -38.13 16.58 -28.77
C SER A 312 -36.97 15.97 -29.58
N THR A 313 -37.06 15.09 -30.57
CA THR A 313 -38.13 14.43 -31.34
C THR A 313 -37.38 13.51 -32.32
N SER A 314 -37.84 12.26 -32.51
CA SER A 314 -37.59 11.41 -33.70
C SER A 314 -38.01 12.12 -35.01
N PRO A 315 -37.70 11.65 -36.25
CA PRO A 315 -37.73 10.23 -36.67
C PRO A 315 -36.74 9.75 -37.77
N ALA A 316 -36.95 8.48 -38.11
CA ALA A 316 -36.26 7.54 -38.98
C ALA A 316 -36.21 7.83 -40.49
N VAL A 317 -35.24 7.19 -41.18
CA VAL A 317 -35.29 6.63 -42.56
C VAL A 317 -34.24 5.49 -42.58
N ALA A 318 -34.58 4.19 -42.68
CA ALA A 318 -34.76 3.34 -43.89
C ALA A 318 -33.62 3.50 -44.94
N ALA A 319 -33.06 2.52 -45.65
CA ALA A 319 -33.24 1.08 -45.82
C ALA A 319 -32.06 0.54 -46.68
N SER A 320 -31.92 -0.80 -46.72
CA SER A 320 -31.37 -1.60 -47.84
C SER A 320 -29.84 -1.53 -48.11
N GLY A 321 -29.10 -2.62 -48.37
CA GLY A 321 -29.49 -4.01 -48.65
C GLY A 321 -28.28 -4.86 -49.07
N ALA A 322 -28.56 -6.15 -49.25
CA ALA A 322 -27.87 -7.15 -50.08
C ALA A 322 -26.46 -7.69 -49.68
N ALA A 323 -26.48 -8.90 -49.13
CA ALA A 323 -25.58 -10.01 -49.48
C ALA A 323 -26.19 -10.77 -50.71
N PRO A 324 -25.63 -11.85 -51.31
CA PRO A 324 -24.48 -12.69 -50.89
C PRO A 324 -23.57 -13.24 -52.02
N ALA A 325 -22.65 -14.14 -51.63
CA ALA A 325 -22.08 -15.27 -52.41
C ALA A 325 -21.14 -14.91 -53.59
N SER A 326 -20.17 -15.70 -54.05
CA SER A 326 -19.55 -16.98 -53.69
C SER A 326 -18.28 -17.08 -54.56
N THR A 327 -17.34 -17.92 -54.11
CA THR A 327 -16.13 -18.47 -54.78
C THR A 327 -16.24 -18.74 -56.29
N PRO A 328 -15.08 -18.84 -56.95
CA PRO A 328 -14.57 -20.16 -57.32
C PRO A 328 -13.34 -20.60 -56.52
#